data_AF-A0AAF0AZX2-F1
#
_entry.id   AF-A0AAF0AZX2-F1
#
_cell.length_a   1.000
_cell.length_b   1.000
_cell.length_c   1.000
_cell.angle_alpha   90.00
_cell.angle_beta   90.00
_cell.angle_gamma   90.00
#
_symmetry.space_group_name_H-M   'P 1'
#
loop_
_entity.id
_entity.type
_entity.pdbx_description
1 polymer ?
#
loop_
_entity_poly.entity_id
_entity_poly.type
_entity_poly.pdbx_seq_one_letter_code
_entity_poly.pdbx_strand_id
1 'polypeptide(L)' 'MQKYFSLYIYTQIFFTLLSLFKGFALGFFWILISEYNNPKRNNFFFKKKEPDMFTEDEIQNWNKPYYQKK' A
#
# COMPACT_ATOMS: atom_id res chain seq x y z
N MET A 1 19.34 5.81 -45.51
CA MET A 1 19.10 7.04 -44.73
C MET A 1 17.78 7.00 -43.94
N GLN A 2 16.61 6.83 -44.57
CA GLN A 2 15.30 6.88 -43.88
C GLN A 2 15.09 5.86 -42.74
N LYS A 3 15.57 4.61 -42.87
CA LYS A 3 15.42 3.57 -41.83
C LYS A 3 16.09 3.96 -40.50
N TYR A 4 17.28 4.57 -40.55
CA TYR A 4 18.02 4.99 -39.35
C TYR A 4 17.38 6.19 -38.66
N PHE A 5 16.78 7.10 -39.45
CA PHE A 5 16.03 8.24 -38.92
C PHE A 5 14.76 7.80 -38.18
N SER A 6 14.03 6.83 -38.75
CA SER A 6 12.85 6.27 -38.11
C SER A 6 13.19 5.53 -36.82
N LEU A 7 14.27 4.73 -36.81
CA LEU A 7 14.78 4.05 -35.61
C LEU A 7 15.14 5.05 -34.50
N TYR A 8 15.81 6.16 -34.83
CA TYR A 8 16.15 7.20 -33.88
C TYR A 8 14.92 7.81 -33.21
N ILE A 9 13.88 8.13 -33.99
CA ILE A 9 12.62 8.67 -33.45
C ILE A 9 11.95 7.66 -32.50
N TYR A 10 11.88 6.38 -32.87
CA TYR A 10 11.30 5.35 -32.00
C TYR A 10 12.08 5.21 -30.69
N THR A 11 13.41 5.23 -30.74
CA THR A 11 14.22 5.19 -29.53
C THR A 11 13.99 6.40 -28.63
N GLN A 12 13.87 7.60 -29.20
CA GLN A 12 13.57 8.82 -28.44
C GLN A 12 12.20 8.74 -27.75
N ILE A 13 11.15 8.36 -28.49
CA ILE A 13 9.79 8.19 -27.94
C ILE A 13 9.79 7.14 -26.82
N PHE A 14 10.50 6.04 -27.01
CA PHE A 14 10.62 4.98 -26.00
C PHE A 14 11.24 5.51 -24.71
N PHE A 15 12.37 6.24 -24.78
CA PHE A 15 13.01 6.82 -23.60
C PHE A 15 12.11 7.85 -22.89
N THR A 16 11.38 8.68 -23.64
CA THR A 16 10.43 9.65 -23.07
C THR A 16 9.30 8.94 -22.31
N LEU A 17 8.70 7.91 -22.89
CA LEU A 17 7.65 7.12 -22.23
C LEU A 17 8.17 6.41 -20.98
N LEU A 18 9.39 5.87 -21.05
CA LEU A 18 10.01 5.17 -19.92
C LEU A 18 10.31 6.12 -18.75
N SER A 19 10.71 7.36 -19.05
CA SER A 19 10.89 8.43 -18.07
C SER A 19 9.56 8.80 -17.38
N LEU A 20 8.49 8.99 -18.15
CA LEU A 20 7.16 9.29 -17.60
C LEU A 20 6.65 8.14 -16.73
N PHE A 21 6.86 6.90 -17.16
CA PHE A 21 6.46 5.71 -16.41
C PHE A 21 7.21 5.58 -15.07
N LYS A 22 8.50 5.92 -15.04
CA LYS A 22 9.28 5.93 -13.78
C LYS A 22 8.73 6.93 -12.77
N GLY A 23 8.41 8.16 -13.21
CA GLY A 23 7.82 9.18 -12.33
C GLY A 23 6.46 8.75 -11.77
N PHE A 24 5.62 8.17 -12.63
CA PHE A 24 4.32 7.65 -12.22
C PHE A 24 4.42 6.46 -11.26
N ALA A 25 5.30 5.50 -11.54
CA ALA A 25 5.52 4.32 -10.71
C ALA A 25 6.03 4.68 -9.30
N LEU A 26 6.95 5.65 -9.20
CA LEU A 26 7.43 6.16 -7.91
C LEU A 26 6.30 6.81 -7.10
N GLY A 27 5.44 7.60 -7.74
CA GLY A 27 4.26 8.19 -7.08
C GLY A 27 3.28 7.13 -6.57
N PHE A 28 2.95 6.14 -7.40
CA PHE A 28 2.08 5.03 -7.02
C PHE A 28 2.67 4.19 -5.89
N PHE A 29 3.98 3.92 -5.94
CA PHE A 29 4.67 3.17 -4.90
C PHE A 29 4.58 3.86 -3.54
N TRP A 30 4.76 5.19 -3.50
CA TRP A 30 4.59 5.97 -2.27
C TRP A 30 3.16 5.96 -1.74
N ILE A 31 2.16 6.01 -2.62
CA ILE A 31 0.75 5.91 -2.22
C ILE A 31 0.48 4.54 -1.58
N LEU A 32 0.96 3.45 -2.19
CA LEU A 32 0.80 2.10 -1.65
C LEU A 32 1.50 1.93 -0.30
N ILE A 33 2.73 2.44 -0.14
CA ILE A 33 3.44 2.42 1.15
C ILE A 33 2.68 3.21 2.21
N SER A 34 2.16 4.38 1.86
CA SER A 34 1.40 5.23 2.78
C SER A 34 0.11 4.53 3.24
N GLU A 35 -0.62 3.91 2.31
CA GLU A 35 -1.84 3.14 2.61
C GLU A 35 -1.54 1.86 3.40
N TYR A 36 -0.41 1.20 3.15
CA TYR A 36 0.04 0.04 3.93
C TYR A 36 0.37 0.41 5.38
N ASN A 37 1.09 1.50 5.60
CA ASN A 37 1.52 1.92 6.94
C ASN A 37 0.36 2.50 7.76
N ASN A 38 -0.58 3.19 7.12
CA ASN A 38 -1.74 3.76 7.81
C ASN A 38 -3.02 3.52 6.99
N PRO A 39 -3.54 2.28 7.00
CA PRO A 39 -4.72 1.94 6.23
C PRO A 39 -5.91 2.76 6.71
N LYS A 40 -6.49 3.56 5.80
CA LYS A 40 -7.68 4.36 6.09
C LYS A 40 -8.88 3.43 6.30
N ARG A 41 -10.01 3.96 6.79
CA ARG A 41 -11.22 3.14 6.99
C ARG A 41 -11.97 2.87 5.68
N ASN A 42 -11.83 3.79 4.71
CA ASN A 42 -12.42 3.71 3.38
C ASN A 42 -11.34 3.28 2.39
N ASN A 43 -11.10 1.97 2.26
CA ASN A 43 -9.94 1.45 1.53
C ASN A 43 -10.25 1.19 0.05
N PHE A 44 -9.31 1.58 -0.81
CA PHE A 44 -9.30 1.20 -2.23
C PHE A 44 -8.40 -0.03 -2.47
N PHE A 45 -7.28 -0.19 -1.74
CA PHE A 45 -6.31 -1.27 -1.99
C PHE A 45 -6.07 -2.20 -0.80
N PHE A 46 -5.96 -1.70 0.44
CA PHE A 46 -5.64 -2.54 1.61
C PHE A 46 -6.67 -2.38 2.72
N LYS A 47 -7.34 -3.46 3.15
CA LYS A 47 -8.23 -3.39 4.31
C LYS A 47 -7.43 -3.16 5.60
N LYS A 48 -7.82 -2.14 6.36
CA LYS A 48 -7.37 -1.96 7.74
C LYS A 48 -7.65 -3.26 8.50
N LYS A 49 -6.60 -3.88 9.05
CA LYS A 49 -6.78 -4.96 10.02
C LYS A 49 -7.55 -4.35 11.19
N GLU A 50 -8.79 -4.77 11.35
CA GLU A 50 -9.53 -4.46 12.56
C GLU A 50 -8.75 -5.06 13.73
N PRO A 51 -8.57 -4.32 14.83
CA PRO A 51 -8.00 -4.94 16.03
C PRO A 51 -8.92 -6.11 16.37
N ASP A 52 -8.34 -7.28 16.62
CA ASP A 52 -9.08 -8.40 17.18
C ASP A 52 -9.75 -7.88 18.46
N MET A 53 -11.06 -7.70 18.41
CA MET A 53 -11.81 -7.33 19.59
C MET A 53 -11.74 -8.55 20.50
N PHE A 54 -11.03 -8.42 21.62
CA PHE A 54 -10.98 -9.45 22.63
C PHE A 54 -12.41 -9.86 22.99
N THR A 55 -12.67 -11.16 22.94
CA THR A 55 -13.98 -11.69 23.33
C THR A 55 -14.23 -11.42 24.82
N GLU A 56 -15.50 -11.33 25.22
CA GLU A 56 -15.84 -11.18 26.65
C GLU A 56 -15.21 -12.28 27.51
N ASP A 57 -15.07 -13.48 26.96
CA ASP A 57 -14.38 -14.62 27.59
C ASP A 57 -12.89 -14.36 27.82
N GLU A 58 -12.17 -13.79 26.84
CA GLU A 58 -10.75 -13.43 26.97
C GLU A 58 -10.56 -12.30 27.99
N ILE A 59 -11.43 -11.29 27.95
CA ILE A 59 -11.43 -10.18 28.91
C ILE A 59 -11.69 -10.71 30.32
N GLN A 60 -12.64 -11.63 30.49
CA GLN A 60 -12.97 -12.22 31.78
C GLN A 60 -11.81 -13.10 32.31
N ASN A 61 -11.14 -13.84 31.43
CA ASN A 61 -10.01 -14.68 31.80
C ASN A 61 -8.77 -13.84 32.18
N TRP A 62 -8.55 -12.70 31.51
CA TRP A 62 -7.53 -11.71 31.89
C TRP A 62 -7.82 -11.03 33.23
N ASN A 63 -9.09 -10.78 33.54
CA ASN A 63 -9.51 -10.13 34.78
C ASN A 63 -9.64 -11.11 35.97
N LYS A 64 -9.63 -12.41 35.71
CA LYS A 64 -9.75 -13.51 36.70
C LYS A 64 -8.84 -13.38 37.94
N PRO A 65 -7.55 -13.00 37.84
CA PRO A 65 -6.70 -12.82 39.03
C PRO A 65 -7.02 -11.53 39.82
N TYR A 66 -7.71 -10.56 39.23
CA TYR A 66 -8.09 -9.30 39.87
C TYR A 66 -9.49 -9.35 40.51
N TYR A 67 -10.31 -10.35 40.18
CA TYR A 67 -11.50 -10.71 40.94
C TYR A 67 -11.12 -11.46 42.23
N GLN A 68 -10.32 -10.83 43.08
CA GLN A 68 -10.22 -11.26 44.47
C GLN A 68 -11.55 -10.95 45.16
N LYS A 69 -12.33 -12.01 45.41
CA LYS A 69 -13.58 -11.98 46.18
C LYS A 69 -13.39 -11.15 47.45
N LYS A 70 -14.18 -10.09 47.58
CA LYS A 70 -14.42 -9.43 48.87
C LYS A 70 -15.30 -10.32 49.74
#